data_AF-A0A4Y7J8D9-F1
#
_entry.id   AF-A0A4Y7J8D9-F1
#
_cell.length_a   1.000
_cell.length_b   1.000
_cell.length_c   1.000
_cell.angle_alpha   90.00
_cell.angle_beta   90.00
_cell.angle_gamma   90.00
#
_symmetry.space_group_name_H-M   'P 1'
#
loop_
_entity.id
_entity.type
_entity.pdbx_description
1 polymer ?
#
loop_
_entity_poly.entity_id
_entity_poly.type
_entity_poly.pdbx_seq_one_letter_code
_entity_poly.pdbx_strand_id
1 'polypeptide(L)'
;DLTVGTTIITTNDELGTLIAADGQGNSVSGAEDIARLGLSSTTDELKVAKIQFGLYASVAGFNGWTLPLIEEFKNLGKTPKLNIEDCATLAKKFFLNRKYKLNPDKWSYLPENFDIQRKAASITFSSYGGFGENPRRVIKVQRYTNGFVTKKDVLRVSELKTKLVPEMKKCFRTFSFQGSGGDYARKVLCSKSRVFECGKNVRRRLDEILKAMAYSCFKDPKTGRMITVFHLTDDGTEVLYEKNADVLMHKYRDFLTEMEIKEEGRVERVEVMNYHLMLARANIQMRREAEEAAVEAAAVQVSLKRKRDTKE
;
A
#
# COMPACT_ATOMS: atom_id res chain seq x y z
N ASP A 1 23.83 -4.16 9.46
CA ASP A 1 22.69 -3.25 9.27
C ASP A 1 21.46 -3.87 9.92
N LEU A 2 21.00 -3.35 11.07
CA LEU A 2 19.87 -3.91 11.85
C LEU A 2 18.51 -3.45 11.30
N THR A 3 18.45 -3.05 10.03
CA THR A 3 17.22 -2.64 9.35
C THR A 3 16.38 -3.87 9.05
N VAL A 4 15.50 -4.19 10.00
CA VAL A 4 14.48 -5.23 9.89
C VAL A 4 13.41 -4.75 8.93
N GLY A 5 13.14 -5.55 7.89
CA GLY A 5 12.01 -5.25 7.01
C GLY A 5 10.72 -5.79 7.57
N THR A 6 9.65 -5.14 7.18
CA THR A 6 8.28 -5.40 7.60
C THR A 6 7.40 -4.70 6.60
N THR A 7 6.22 -5.25 6.34
CA THR A 7 5.17 -4.54 5.63
C THR A 7 3.89 -4.64 6.42
N ILE A 8 3.35 -3.47 6.77
CA ILE A 8 2.01 -3.36 7.35
C ILE A 8 1.20 -2.39 6.51
N ILE A 9 -0.01 -2.82 6.14
CA ILE A 9 -1.00 -2.02 5.46
C ILE A 9 -2.19 -1.90 6.40
N THR A 10 -2.57 -0.67 6.75
CA THR A 10 -3.81 -0.40 7.49
C THR A 10 -4.74 0.44 6.63
N THR A 11 -6.00 0.03 6.56
CA THR A 11 -7.06 0.72 5.85
C THR A 11 -8.09 1.25 6.83
N ASN A 12 -8.72 2.39 6.53
CA ASN A 12 -9.88 2.87 7.27
C ASN A 12 -11.01 3.09 6.27
N ASP A 13 -12.07 2.29 6.35
CA ASP A 13 -13.19 2.35 5.40
C ASP A 13 -14.55 2.23 6.08
N GLU A 14 -15.63 2.14 5.29
CA GLU A 14 -16.99 2.11 5.81
C GLU A 14 -17.40 0.80 6.48
N LEU A 15 -16.77 -0.31 6.11
CA LEU A 15 -17.07 -1.64 6.61
C LEU A 15 -16.09 -2.09 7.69
N GLY A 16 -15.16 -1.24 8.08
CA GLY A 16 -14.22 -1.49 9.16
C GLY A 16 -12.79 -1.06 8.84
N THR A 17 -11.86 -1.58 9.63
CA THR A 17 -10.42 -1.44 9.43
C THR A 17 -9.84 -2.78 9.06
N LEU A 18 -9.19 -2.88 7.90
CA LEU A 18 -8.33 -4.02 7.57
C LEU A 18 -6.87 -3.69 7.96
N ILE A 19 -6.24 -4.58 8.71
CA ILE A 19 -4.81 -4.54 9.03
C ILE A 19 -4.16 -5.78 8.44
N ALA A 20 -3.37 -5.62 7.38
CA ALA A 20 -2.52 -6.68 6.86
C ALA A 20 -1.10 -6.49 7.36
N ALA A 21 -0.52 -7.55 7.89
CA ALA A 21 0.87 -7.58 8.36
C ALA A 21 1.56 -8.84 7.82
N ASP A 22 2.83 -8.69 7.49
CA ASP A 22 3.68 -9.83 7.20
C ASP A 22 4.27 -10.41 8.50
N GLY A 23 4.70 -11.66 8.47
CA GLY A 23 5.18 -12.44 9.61
C GLY A 23 6.70 -12.46 9.69
N GLN A 24 7.36 -11.68 8.82
CA GLN A 24 8.80 -11.44 8.88
C GLN A 24 9.12 -10.61 10.13
N GLY A 25 9.07 -11.25 11.28
CA GLY A 25 9.69 -10.77 12.51
C GLY A 25 11.09 -11.35 12.59
N ASN A 26 12.10 -10.48 12.68
CA ASN A 26 13.41 -10.76 13.25
C ASN A 26 14.00 -12.15 12.89
N SER A 27 14.72 -12.24 11.78
CA SER A 27 15.77 -13.26 11.69
C SER A 27 16.74 -13.06 12.86
N VAL A 28 16.87 -14.10 13.68
CA VAL A 28 17.81 -14.29 14.80
C VAL A 28 17.45 -13.62 16.15
N SER A 29 16.84 -12.43 16.23
CA SER A 29 16.67 -11.75 17.54
C SER A 29 15.26 -11.70 18.14
N GLY A 30 14.17 -11.91 17.40
CA GLY A 30 12.84 -11.51 17.88
C GLY A 30 12.22 -12.43 18.92
N ALA A 31 12.23 -13.73 18.64
CA ALA A 31 11.76 -14.73 19.59
C ALA A 31 12.68 -14.79 20.82
N GLU A 32 13.99 -14.61 20.64
CA GLU A 32 14.96 -14.53 21.74
C GLU A 32 14.77 -13.25 22.57
N ASP A 33 14.57 -12.09 21.96
CA ASP A 33 14.30 -10.82 22.66
C ASP A 33 13.02 -10.93 23.49
N ILE A 34 11.96 -11.54 22.95
CA ILE A 34 10.68 -11.73 23.65
C ILE A 34 10.80 -12.69 24.83
N ALA A 35 11.47 -13.83 24.62
CA ALA A 35 11.76 -14.78 25.68
C ALA A 35 12.65 -14.17 26.77
N ARG A 36 13.66 -13.36 26.39
CA ARG A 36 14.57 -12.66 27.31
C ARG A 36 13.90 -11.48 28.02
N LEU A 37 12.93 -10.83 27.39
CA LEU A 37 12.12 -9.75 27.96
C LEU A 37 11.00 -10.26 28.89
N GLY A 38 10.80 -11.57 28.98
CA GLY A 38 9.73 -12.19 29.78
C GLY A 38 8.33 -11.97 29.22
N LEU A 39 8.22 -11.71 27.92
CA LEU A 39 6.94 -11.51 27.24
C LEU A 39 6.41 -12.86 26.75
N SER A 40 5.17 -13.21 27.08
CA SER A 40 4.55 -14.48 26.62
C SER A 40 4.38 -14.47 25.10
N SER A 41 5.02 -15.41 24.40
CA SER A 41 5.03 -15.46 22.94
C SER A 41 3.83 -16.21 22.36
N THR A 42 3.04 -15.53 21.54
CA THR A 42 2.76 -16.04 20.19
C THR A 42 3.35 -15.03 19.21
N THR A 43 4.12 -15.50 18.23
CA THR A 43 4.89 -14.66 17.29
C THR A 43 4.03 -13.72 16.44
N ASP A 44 2.72 -13.97 16.36
CA ASP A 44 1.77 -13.15 15.59
C ASP A 44 1.27 -11.91 16.36
N GLU A 45 1.41 -11.87 17.69
CA GLU A 45 1.01 -10.73 18.53
C GLU A 45 1.96 -9.52 18.48
N LEU A 46 3.10 -9.63 17.80
CA LEU A 46 4.14 -8.60 17.85
C LEU A 46 3.87 -7.42 16.92
N LYS A 47 3.32 -7.69 15.73
CA LYS A 47 3.12 -6.67 14.71
C LYS A 47 1.75 -6.06 14.75
N VAL A 48 0.75 -6.77 15.28
CA VAL A 48 -0.60 -6.28 15.53
C VAL A 48 -0.97 -6.71 16.94
N ALA A 49 -0.81 -5.80 17.89
CA ALA A 49 -1.09 -6.04 19.29
C ALA A 49 -2.50 -5.53 19.65
N LYS A 50 -3.29 -6.38 20.30
CA LYS A 50 -4.50 -5.94 21.00
C LYS A 50 -4.11 -5.15 22.25
N ILE A 51 -4.53 -3.90 22.34
CA ILE A 51 -4.26 -3.03 23.50
C ILE A 51 -5.36 -3.18 24.54
N GLN A 52 -6.61 -3.07 24.09
CA GLN A 52 -7.82 -3.29 24.87
C GLN A 52 -8.94 -3.73 23.91
N PHE A 53 -10.13 -4.02 24.42
CA PHE A 53 -11.30 -4.25 23.57
C PHE A 53 -11.55 -3.01 22.68
N GLY A 54 -11.74 -3.22 21.38
CA GLY A 54 -11.97 -2.12 20.44
C GLY A 54 -10.74 -1.31 20.02
N LEU A 55 -9.52 -1.63 20.49
CA LEU A 55 -8.31 -0.86 20.16
C LEU A 55 -7.09 -1.77 19.93
N TYR A 56 -6.49 -1.62 18.76
CA TYR A 56 -5.31 -2.35 18.32
C TYR A 56 -4.19 -1.39 17.94
N ALA A 57 -2.96 -1.86 18.04
CA ALA A 57 -1.77 -1.16 17.60
C ALA A 57 -0.97 -2.05 16.65
N SER A 58 -0.54 -1.49 15.52
CA SER A 58 0.35 -2.19 14.60
C SER A 58 1.68 -1.47 14.46
N VAL A 59 2.79 -2.20 14.52
CA VAL A 59 4.13 -1.63 14.71
C VAL A 59 5.12 -2.04 13.64
N ALA A 60 5.98 -1.11 13.23
CA ALA A 60 7.08 -1.39 12.32
C ALA A 60 8.34 -0.60 12.69
N GLY A 61 9.49 -1.04 12.20
CA GLY A 61 10.79 -0.45 12.49
C GLY A 61 11.45 -1.07 13.72
N PHE A 62 12.27 -0.30 14.44
CA PHE A 62 13.06 -0.86 15.53
C PHE A 62 12.23 -1.05 16.81
N ASN A 63 12.13 -2.30 17.27
CA ASN A 63 11.30 -2.73 18.40
C ASN A 63 11.62 -2.04 19.73
N GLY A 64 12.85 -1.57 19.93
CA GLY A 64 13.23 -0.84 21.14
C GLY A 64 12.50 0.50 21.33
N TRP A 65 11.86 1.02 20.29
CA TRP A 65 10.95 2.16 20.36
C TRP A 65 9.49 1.76 20.60
N THR A 66 9.05 0.61 20.08
CA THR A 66 7.62 0.27 20.02
C THR A 66 7.18 -0.69 21.12
N LEU A 67 7.99 -1.68 21.51
CA LEU A 67 7.61 -2.65 22.55
C LEU A 67 7.28 -2.00 23.90
N PRO A 68 8.07 -1.04 24.43
CA PRO A 68 7.74 -0.39 25.70
C PRO A 68 6.39 0.35 25.64
N LEU A 69 6.08 0.97 24.50
CA LEU A 69 4.79 1.63 24.28
C LEU A 69 3.64 0.61 24.29
N ILE A 70 3.80 -0.52 23.62
CA ILE A 70 2.77 -1.57 23.61
C ILE A 70 2.52 -2.11 25.02
N GLU A 71 3.57 -2.38 25.79
CA GLU A 71 3.47 -2.80 27.19
C GLU A 71 2.75 -1.75 28.05
N GLU A 72 3.15 -0.49 27.94
CA GLU A 72 2.53 0.63 28.64
C GLU A 72 1.04 0.75 28.31
N PHE A 73 0.68 0.72 27.02
CA PHE A 73 -0.72 0.82 26.61
C PHE A 73 -1.55 -0.40 27.00
N LYS A 74 -1.00 -1.63 26.94
CA LYS A 74 -1.70 -2.82 27.45
C LYS A 74 -1.96 -2.72 28.97
N ASN A 75 -1.07 -2.08 29.72
CA ASN A 75 -1.28 -1.85 31.15
C ASN A 75 -2.29 -0.74 31.42
N LEU A 76 -2.22 0.38 30.70
CA LEU A 76 -3.20 1.47 30.80
C LEU A 76 -4.61 1.02 30.36
N GLY A 77 -4.70 0.15 29.35
CA GLY A 77 -5.97 -0.42 28.86
C GLY A 77 -6.69 -1.32 29.86
N LYS A 78 -6.08 -1.64 31.02
CA LYS A 78 -6.75 -2.39 32.10
C LYS A 78 -7.68 -1.50 32.94
N THR A 79 -7.45 -0.18 33.01
CA THR A 79 -8.18 0.78 33.85
C THR A 79 -7.84 2.24 33.47
N PRO A 80 -8.77 3.18 33.13
CA PRO A 80 -10.08 3.11 32.45
C PRO A 80 -9.94 3.06 30.90
N LYS A 81 -11.05 3.23 30.13
CA LYS A 81 -11.07 3.15 28.66
C LYS A 81 -10.07 4.12 28.02
N LEU A 82 -8.98 3.60 27.48
CA LEU A 82 -7.95 4.38 26.81
C LEU A 82 -8.45 4.87 25.44
N ASN A 83 -8.30 6.16 25.14
CA ASN A 83 -8.67 6.72 23.84
C ASN A 83 -7.54 6.54 22.82
N ILE A 84 -7.88 6.27 21.56
CA ILE A 84 -6.93 6.24 20.45
C ILE A 84 -6.12 7.54 20.31
N GLU A 85 -6.73 8.70 20.55
CA GLU A 85 -6.08 10.01 20.48
C GLU A 85 -5.02 10.18 21.57
N ASP A 86 -5.29 9.67 22.77
CA ASP A 86 -4.37 9.67 23.90
C ASP A 86 -3.19 8.74 23.62
N CYS A 87 -3.45 7.53 23.12
CA CYS A 87 -2.41 6.60 22.68
C CYS A 87 -1.46 7.26 21.66
N ALA A 88 -2.02 7.90 20.64
CA ALA A 88 -1.24 8.56 19.60
C ALA A 88 -0.44 9.76 20.16
N THR A 89 -1.01 10.49 21.12
CA THR A 89 -0.33 11.63 21.76
C THR A 89 0.80 11.17 22.68
N LEU A 90 0.59 10.14 23.48
CA LEU A 90 1.61 9.53 24.34
C LEU A 90 2.74 8.92 23.50
N ALA A 91 2.42 8.17 22.45
CA ALA A 91 3.42 7.63 21.53
C ALA A 91 4.25 8.73 20.85
N LYS A 92 3.62 9.84 20.44
CA LYS A 92 4.33 11.00 19.87
C LYS A 92 5.28 11.62 20.89
N LYS A 93 4.84 11.84 22.13
CA LYS A 93 5.67 12.37 23.22
C LYS A 93 6.86 11.45 23.49
N PHE A 94 6.63 10.14 23.53
CA PHE A 94 7.68 9.14 23.72
C PHE A 94 8.72 9.17 22.60
N PHE A 95 8.31 9.18 21.32
CA PHE A 95 9.22 9.26 20.19
C PHE A 95 10.00 10.58 20.09
N LEU A 96 9.54 11.66 20.74
CA LEU A 96 10.25 12.93 20.83
C LEU A 96 11.28 12.96 21.96
N ASN A 97 11.29 11.97 22.84
CA ASN A 97 12.18 11.93 23.99
C ASN A 97 13.64 11.64 23.58
N ARG A 98 14.44 12.71 23.43
CA ARG A 98 15.87 12.63 23.11
C ARG A 98 16.71 12.01 24.23
N LYS A 99 16.19 11.95 25.46
CA LYS A 99 16.87 11.34 26.62
C LYS A 99 16.59 9.85 26.75
N TYR A 100 15.65 9.31 25.97
CA TYR A 100 15.34 7.88 26.02
C TYR A 100 16.55 7.05 25.62
N LYS A 101 16.86 6.05 26.44
CA LYS A 101 17.91 5.06 26.23
C LYS A 101 17.29 3.68 26.43
N LEU A 102 17.82 2.69 25.72
CA LEU A 102 17.46 1.30 25.94
C LEU A 102 17.93 0.83 27.30
N ASN A 103 17.16 -0.06 27.92
CA ASN A 103 17.65 -0.79 29.08
C ASN A 103 18.76 -1.76 28.59
N PRO A 104 20.01 -1.63 29.07
CA PRO A 104 21.13 -2.44 28.61
C PRO A 104 20.95 -3.94 28.92
N ASP A 105 20.28 -4.31 30.01
CA ASP A 105 20.04 -5.71 30.37
C ASP A 105 19.13 -6.39 29.34
N LYS A 106 18.16 -5.64 28.84
CA LYS A 106 17.16 -6.08 27.85
C LYS A 106 17.69 -6.10 26.40
N TRP A 107 18.75 -5.35 26.13
CA TRP A 107 19.28 -5.11 24.77
C TRP A 107 20.80 -5.31 24.69
N SER A 108 21.33 -6.22 25.50
CA SER A 108 22.77 -6.45 25.71
C SER A 108 23.53 -6.95 24.48
N TYR A 109 22.83 -7.43 23.46
CA TYR A 109 23.42 -7.91 22.19
C TYR A 109 23.70 -6.79 21.19
N LEU A 110 23.26 -5.56 21.47
CA LEU A 110 23.51 -4.43 20.59
C LEU A 110 24.98 -3.98 20.71
N PRO A 111 25.58 -3.45 19.62
CA PRO A 111 26.93 -2.88 19.70
C PRO A 111 27.01 -1.78 20.77
N GLU A 112 28.17 -1.64 21.41
CA GLU A 112 28.40 -0.67 22.50
C GLU A 112 28.05 0.78 22.11
N ASN A 113 28.29 1.14 20.84
CA ASN A 113 27.99 2.46 20.28
C ASN A 113 26.61 2.56 19.60
N PHE A 114 25.68 1.66 19.92
CA PHE A 114 24.35 1.68 19.33
C PHE A 114 23.55 2.90 19.79
N ASP A 115 23.16 3.73 18.82
CA ASP A 115 22.33 4.90 19.07
C ASP A 115 20.88 4.65 18.63
N ILE A 116 20.00 4.44 19.62
CA ILE A 116 18.56 4.30 19.38
C ILE A 116 17.93 5.55 18.75
N GLN A 117 18.51 6.74 18.97
CA GLN A 117 17.98 7.98 18.43
C GLN A 117 18.06 8.02 16.90
N ARG A 118 18.97 7.23 16.29
CA ARG A 118 19.11 7.09 14.83
C ARG A 118 18.20 6.01 14.23
N LYS A 119 17.36 5.37 15.04
CA LYS A 119 16.45 4.30 14.57
C LYS A 119 15.06 4.85 14.31
N ALA A 120 14.49 4.48 13.16
CA ALA A 120 13.12 4.77 12.80
C ALA A 120 12.17 3.73 13.40
N ALA A 121 10.96 4.17 13.68
CA ALA A 121 9.88 3.34 14.19
C ALA A 121 8.53 3.96 13.84
N SER A 122 7.50 3.13 13.70
CA SER A 122 6.12 3.59 13.57
C SER A 122 5.17 2.68 14.33
N ILE A 123 4.08 3.29 14.79
CA ILE A 123 2.95 2.63 15.41
C ILE A 123 1.67 3.22 14.81
N THR A 124 0.76 2.36 14.36
CA THR A 124 -0.56 2.77 13.89
C THR A 124 -1.61 2.18 14.81
N PHE A 125 -2.36 3.05 15.48
CA PHE A 125 -3.50 2.65 16.29
C PHE A 125 -4.74 2.54 15.40
N SER A 126 -5.56 1.54 15.66
CA SER A 126 -6.84 1.32 14.96
C SER A 126 -7.92 1.00 16.00
N SER A 127 -9.00 1.76 15.97
CA SER A 127 -10.20 1.53 16.77
C SER A 127 -11.39 1.19 15.88
N TYR A 128 -12.31 0.36 16.38
CA TYR A 128 -13.63 0.15 15.79
C TYR A 128 -14.72 0.63 16.75
N GLY A 129 -15.87 1.04 16.21
CA GLY A 129 -16.98 1.58 17.01
C GLY A 129 -17.66 0.47 17.82
N GLY A 130 -18.38 0.82 18.89
CA GLY A 130 -19.22 -0.15 19.62
C GLY A 130 -18.89 -0.32 21.11
N PHE A 131 -17.81 0.28 21.63
CA PHE A 131 -17.52 0.22 23.08
C PHE A 131 -16.90 1.51 23.65
N GLY A 132 -17.74 2.39 24.21
CA GLY A 132 -17.34 3.66 24.82
C GLY A 132 -17.26 4.82 23.82
N GLU A 133 -16.43 5.81 24.12
CA GLU A 133 -16.29 7.06 23.34
C GLU A 133 -15.30 6.96 22.16
N ASN A 134 -14.78 5.77 21.83
CA ASN A 134 -13.82 5.61 20.73
C ASN A 134 -14.55 5.48 19.39
N PRO A 135 -14.61 6.53 18.55
CA PRO A 135 -15.09 6.36 17.17
C PRO A 135 -14.13 5.45 16.41
N ARG A 136 -14.63 4.77 15.37
CA ARG A 136 -13.78 4.07 14.41
C ARG A 136 -12.79 5.05 13.79
N ARG A 137 -11.51 4.85 14.05
CA ARG A 137 -10.45 5.78 13.62
C ARG A 137 -9.13 5.04 13.53
N VAL A 138 -8.25 5.56 12.69
CA VAL A 138 -6.90 5.02 12.52
C VAL A 138 -5.91 6.17 12.59
N ILE A 139 -4.93 6.09 13.49
CA ILE A 139 -3.94 7.14 13.72
C ILE A 139 -2.53 6.54 13.65
N LYS A 140 -1.73 7.02 12.70
CA LYS A 140 -0.32 6.67 12.58
C LYS A 140 0.56 7.67 13.31
N VAL A 141 1.49 7.17 14.11
CA VAL A 141 2.61 7.92 14.68
C VAL A 141 3.91 7.32 14.16
N GLN A 142 4.82 8.15 13.66
CA GLN A 142 6.06 7.71 13.04
C GLN A 142 7.23 8.60 13.47
N ARG A 143 8.32 7.96 13.88
CA ARG A 143 9.64 8.54 14.07
C ARG A 143 10.54 8.21 12.88
N TYR A 144 11.18 9.23 12.33
CA TYR A 144 12.19 9.09 11.28
C TYR A 144 13.61 9.03 11.89
N THR A 145 14.58 8.56 11.10
CA THR A 145 15.99 8.42 11.53
C THR A 145 16.66 9.75 11.89
N ASN A 146 16.19 10.87 11.32
CA ASN A 146 16.63 12.22 11.68
C ASN A 146 15.95 12.76 12.96
N GLY A 147 15.12 11.94 13.60
CA GLY A 147 14.41 12.27 14.83
C GLY A 147 13.15 13.12 14.68
N PHE A 148 12.74 13.44 13.45
CA PHE A 148 11.43 14.03 13.19
C PHE A 148 10.32 13.04 13.54
N VAL A 149 9.19 13.53 14.07
CA VAL A 149 8.06 12.70 14.48
C VAL A 149 6.77 13.25 13.88
N THR A 150 6.04 12.42 13.12
CA THR A 150 4.73 12.75 12.57
C THR A 150 3.62 12.00 13.29
N LYS A 151 2.47 12.67 13.44
CA LYS A 151 1.19 12.06 13.80
C LYS A 151 0.21 12.37 12.69
N LYS A 152 -0.52 11.36 12.22
CA LYS A 152 -1.40 11.49 11.06
C LYS A 152 -2.64 10.61 11.21
N ASP A 153 -3.79 11.22 11.00
CA ASP A 153 -5.04 10.50 10.80
C ASP A 153 -5.09 9.82 9.43
N VAL A 154 -5.54 8.58 9.46
CA VAL A 154 -5.93 7.82 8.27
C VAL A 154 -7.44 7.92 8.17
N LEU A 155 -7.89 8.71 7.20
CA LEU A 155 -9.27 9.10 6.99
C LEU A 155 -10.01 8.03 6.19
N ARG A 156 -11.30 7.92 6.42
CA ARG A 156 -12.19 7.15 5.55
C ARG A 156 -12.27 7.81 4.18
N VAL A 157 -12.51 7.02 3.14
CA VAL A 157 -12.69 7.59 1.80
C VAL A 157 -13.86 8.59 1.76
N SER A 158 -14.97 8.28 2.42
CA SER A 158 -16.14 9.16 2.48
C SER A 158 -15.86 10.54 3.09
N GLU A 159 -14.86 10.62 3.99
CA GLU A 159 -14.39 11.86 4.61
C GLU A 159 -13.52 12.69 3.66
N LEU A 160 -13.01 12.08 2.58
CA LEU A 160 -12.33 12.78 1.48
C LEU A 160 -13.38 13.43 0.56
N LYS A 161 -14.10 14.43 1.10
CA LYS A 161 -15.00 15.29 0.32
C LYS A 161 -14.18 16.16 -0.63
N THR A 162 -13.84 15.67 -1.81
CA THR A 162 -13.61 16.45 -3.05
C THR A 162 -13.11 15.58 -4.21
N LYS A 163 -13.70 15.76 -5.40
CA LYS A 163 -13.25 15.17 -6.67
C LYS A 163 -11.89 15.73 -7.16
N LEU A 164 -11.33 16.72 -6.47
CA LEU A 164 -10.15 17.51 -6.89
C LEU A 164 -8.83 17.08 -6.23
N VAL A 165 -8.85 16.08 -5.33
CA VAL A 165 -7.61 15.55 -4.75
C VAL A 165 -7.05 14.49 -5.70
N PRO A 166 -5.83 14.65 -6.26
CA PRO A 166 -5.19 13.62 -7.09
C PRO A 166 -5.18 12.26 -6.38
N GLU A 167 -5.38 11.18 -7.12
CA GLU A 167 -5.55 9.81 -6.59
C GLU A 167 -4.42 9.39 -5.62
N MET A 168 -3.18 9.80 -5.91
CA MET A 168 -2.04 9.63 -5.00
C MET A 168 -2.26 10.27 -3.64
N LYS A 169 -2.72 11.53 -3.58
CA LYS A 169 -2.98 12.24 -2.31
C LYS A 169 -4.16 11.63 -1.55
N LYS A 170 -5.16 11.08 -2.25
CA LYS A 170 -6.25 10.31 -1.62
C LYS A 170 -5.71 9.03 -0.97
N CYS A 171 -4.94 8.25 -1.71
CA CYS A 171 -4.29 7.03 -1.22
C CYS A 171 -3.48 7.27 0.06
N PHE A 172 -2.66 8.33 0.11
CA PHE A 172 -1.93 8.65 1.33
C PHE A 172 -2.84 8.95 2.52
N ARG A 173 -4.05 9.48 2.31
CA ARG A 173 -4.96 9.82 3.41
C ARG A 173 -5.79 8.63 3.87
N THR A 174 -6.04 7.63 3.02
CA THR A 174 -6.89 6.47 3.34
C THR A 174 -6.13 5.23 3.79
N PHE A 175 -4.83 5.16 3.49
CA PHE A 175 -4.00 4.01 3.81
C PHE A 175 -2.81 4.42 4.69
N SER A 176 -2.52 3.60 5.70
CA SER A 176 -1.23 3.59 6.38
C SER A 176 -0.37 2.50 5.76
N PHE A 177 0.83 2.86 5.33
CA PHE A 177 1.86 1.92 4.92
C PHE A 177 3.01 2.04 5.92
N GLN A 178 3.49 0.90 6.44
CA GLN A 178 4.59 0.85 7.38
C GLN A 178 5.66 -0.16 6.95
N GLY A 179 6.91 0.11 7.37
CA GLY A 179 8.08 -0.72 7.10
C GLY A 179 8.61 -0.63 5.67
N SER A 180 9.66 -1.40 5.38
CA SER A 180 10.44 -1.33 4.14
C SER A 180 9.65 -1.68 2.89
N GLY A 181 8.73 -2.64 2.96
CA GLY A 181 7.90 -3.01 1.81
C GLY A 181 6.63 -2.17 1.67
N GLY A 182 6.37 -1.23 2.58
CA GLY A 182 5.21 -0.34 2.51
C GLY A 182 5.18 0.52 1.24
N ASP A 183 6.35 0.92 0.74
CA ASP A 183 6.45 1.71 -0.50
C ASP A 183 6.09 0.92 -1.76
N TYR A 184 6.32 -0.39 -1.76
CA TYR A 184 5.90 -1.29 -2.85
C TYR A 184 4.38 -1.53 -2.80
N ALA A 185 3.84 -1.82 -1.62
CA ALA A 185 2.39 -1.99 -1.41
C ALA A 185 1.63 -0.74 -1.85
N ARG A 186 2.18 0.45 -1.55
CA ARG A 186 1.62 1.74 -1.96
C ARG A 186 1.45 1.84 -3.48
N LYS A 187 2.46 1.42 -4.27
CA LYS A 187 2.39 1.49 -5.74
C LYS A 187 1.21 0.70 -6.28
N VAL A 188 0.92 -0.46 -5.71
CA VAL A 188 -0.22 -1.30 -6.08
C VAL A 188 -1.54 -0.64 -5.64
N LEU A 189 -1.69 -0.34 -4.35
CA LEU A 189 -2.97 0.11 -3.79
C LEU A 189 -3.40 1.50 -4.25
N CYS A 190 -2.46 2.42 -4.53
CA CYS A 190 -2.86 3.75 -5.00
C CYS A 190 -3.55 3.70 -6.37
N SER A 191 -3.20 2.74 -7.24
CA SER A 191 -3.89 2.50 -8.52
C SER A 191 -5.28 1.86 -8.37
N LYS A 192 -5.62 1.41 -7.15
CA LYS A 192 -6.85 0.66 -6.84
C LYS A 192 -7.78 1.42 -5.89
N SER A 193 -7.52 2.71 -5.66
CA SER A 193 -8.28 3.58 -4.75
C SER A 193 -9.80 3.43 -4.92
N ARG A 194 -10.31 3.37 -6.17
CA ARG A 194 -11.75 3.19 -6.49
C ARG A 194 -12.40 1.95 -5.86
N VAL A 195 -11.66 0.85 -5.69
CA VAL A 195 -12.17 -0.37 -5.04
C VAL A 195 -12.50 -0.10 -3.57
N PHE A 196 -11.74 0.77 -2.93
CA PHE A 196 -11.96 1.20 -1.54
C PHE A 196 -12.92 2.38 -1.44
N GLU A 197 -13.09 3.19 -2.51
CA GLU A 197 -14.10 4.25 -2.56
C GLU A 197 -15.53 3.71 -2.70
N CYS A 198 -15.74 2.66 -3.49
CA CYS A 198 -17.07 2.13 -3.82
C CYS A 198 -17.35 0.73 -3.26
N GLY A 199 -16.36 0.09 -2.65
CA GLY A 199 -16.41 -1.32 -2.30
C GLY A 199 -17.26 -1.61 -1.07
N LYS A 200 -18.48 -2.11 -1.29
CA LYS A 200 -19.28 -2.78 -0.23
C LYS A 200 -18.85 -4.23 0.04
N ASN A 201 -17.81 -4.72 -0.63
CA ASN A 201 -17.40 -6.12 -0.59
C ASN A 201 -16.04 -6.28 0.11
N VAL A 202 -16.04 -6.87 1.31
CA VAL A 202 -14.83 -7.18 2.10
C VAL A 202 -13.85 -8.05 1.30
N ARG A 203 -14.34 -9.12 0.66
CA ARG A 203 -13.50 -10.07 -0.09
C ARG A 203 -12.75 -9.41 -1.25
N ARG A 204 -13.39 -8.51 -1.98
CA ARG A 204 -12.73 -7.76 -3.08
C ARG A 204 -11.61 -6.86 -2.56
N ARG A 205 -11.78 -6.24 -1.39
CA ARG A 205 -10.76 -5.38 -0.78
C ARG A 205 -9.60 -6.19 -0.21
N LEU A 206 -9.93 -7.31 0.45
CA LEU A 206 -8.94 -8.28 0.90
C LEU A 206 -8.04 -8.73 -0.27
N ASP A 207 -8.63 -9.04 -1.42
CA ASP A 207 -7.86 -9.44 -2.61
C ASP A 207 -6.87 -8.35 -3.08
N GLU A 208 -7.27 -7.08 -3.11
CA GLU A 208 -6.36 -5.97 -3.47
C GLU A 208 -5.26 -5.74 -2.43
N ILE A 209 -5.57 -5.90 -1.13
CA ILE A 209 -4.56 -5.84 -0.06
C ILE A 209 -3.56 -7.00 -0.20
N LEU A 210 -4.06 -8.22 -0.46
CA LEU A 210 -3.22 -9.40 -0.63
C LEU A 210 -2.31 -9.28 -1.86
N LYS A 211 -2.81 -8.74 -2.98
CA LYS A 211 -1.97 -8.41 -4.15
C LYS A 211 -0.86 -7.42 -3.81
N ALA A 212 -1.17 -6.39 -3.01
CA ALA A 212 -0.20 -5.41 -2.58
C ALA A 212 0.87 -6.02 -1.65
N MET A 213 0.46 -6.87 -0.71
CA MET A 213 1.37 -7.62 0.16
C MET A 213 2.27 -8.57 -0.65
N ALA A 214 1.71 -9.28 -1.63
CA ALA A 214 2.45 -10.17 -2.51
C ALA A 214 3.53 -9.42 -3.30
N TYR A 215 3.16 -8.27 -3.87
CA TYR A 215 4.10 -7.41 -4.58
C TYR A 215 5.20 -6.88 -3.65
N SER A 216 4.86 -6.52 -2.42
CA SER A 216 5.86 -6.14 -1.41
C SER A 216 6.81 -7.27 -1.08
N CYS A 217 6.32 -8.50 -0.85
CA CYS A 217 7.17 -9.67 -0.60
C CYS A 217 8.12 -9.93 -1.79
N PHE A 218 7.61 -9.79 -3.01
CA PHE A 218 8.39 -9.98 -4.23
C PHE A 218 9.50 -8.94 -4.40
N LYS A 219 9.25 -7.68 -4.02
CA LYS A 219 10.20 -6.56 -4.22
C LYS A 219 11.10 -6.28 -3.02
N ASP A 220 10.68 -6.67 -1.82
CA ASP A 220 11.43 -6.49 -0.58
C ASP A 220 11.76 -7.85 0.05
N PRO A 221 13.02 -8.32 -0.03
CA PRO A 221 13.43 -9.60 0.55
C PRO A 221 13.30 -9.63 2.08
N LYS A 222 13.08 -8.47 2.70
CA LYS A 222 12.85 -8.33 4.13
C LYS A 222 11.36 -8.28 4.50
N THR A 223 10.45 -8.54 3.56
CA THR A 223 9.00 -8.67 3.78
C THR A 223 8.55 -10.09 3.46
N GLY A 224 7.69 -10.71 4.28
CA GLY A 224 7.12 -12.05 3.98
C GLY A 224 6.83 -12.94 5.18
N ARG A 225 7.10 -14.26 5.06
CA ARG A 225 6.70 -15.35 5.98
C ARG A 225 5.19 -15.50 6.11
N MET A 226 4.58 -15.29 7.27
CA MET A 226 3.14 -15.44 7.41
C MET A 226 2.44 -14.15 7.02
N ILE A 227 1.47 -14.16 6.13
CA ILE A 227 0.64 -12.97 5.88
C ILE A 227 -0.65 -13.13 6.66
N THR A 228 -0.90 -12.21 7.59
CA THR A 228 -2.11 -12.19 8.42
C THR A 228 -2.90 -10.92 8.14
N VAL A 229 -4.21 -11.05 7.95
CA VAL A 229 -5.12 -9.92 7.74
C VAL A 229 -6.23 -9.94 8.78
N PHE A 230 -6.21 -8.92 9.65
CA PHE A 230 -7.24 -8.67 10.64
C PHE A 230 -8.31 -7.75 10.06
N HIS A 231 -9.57 -8.00 10.40
CA HIS A 231 -10.69 -7.12 10.14
C HIS A 231 -11.32 -6.69 11.45
N LEU A 232 -11.26 -5.39 11.69
CA LEU A 232 -11.89 -4.74 12.82
C LEU A 232 -13.23 -4.15 12.35
N THR A 233 -14.32 -4.69 12.86
CA THR A 233 -15.71 -4.29 12.59
C THR A 233 -16.35 -3.78 13.86
N ASP A 234 -17.49 -3.09 13.77
CA ASP A 234 -18.19 -2.61 14.96
C ASP A 234 -18.70 -3.76 15.86
N ASP A 235 -18.89 -4.95 15.27
CA ASP A 235 -19.32 -6.17 15.98
C ASP A 235 -18.16 -6.95 16.62
N GLY A 236 -16.90 -6.61 16.30
CA GLY A 236 -15.73 -7.29 16.83
C GLY A 236 -14.55 -7.42 15.87
N THR A 237 -13.66 -8.35 16.18
CA THR A 237 -12.43 -8.60 15.41
C THR A 237 -12.44 -10.00 14.82
N GLU A 238 -12.12 -10.10 13.54
CA GLU A 238 -11.98 -11.36 12.81
C GLU A 238 -10.61 -11.43 12.12
N VAL A 239 -10.03 -12.63 12.05
CA VAL A 239 -8.89 -12.91 11.17
C VAL A 239 -9.43 -13.42 9.84
N LEU A 240 -9.37 -12.60 8.79
CA LEU A 240 -9.91 -12.95 7.47
C LEU A 240 -8.97 -13.82 6.64
N TYR A 241 -7.67 -13.76 6.93
CA TYR A 241 -6.66 -14.45 6.15
C TYR A 241 -5.41 -14.69 7.00
N GLU A 242 -4.88 -15.89 6.93
CA GLU A 242 -3.60 -16.26 7.51
C GLU A 242 -2.98 -17.37 6.65
N LYS A 243 -1.94 -17.03 5.89
CA LYS A 243 -1.20 -18.02 5.08
C LYS A 243 0.24 -17.60 4.87
N ASN A 244 1.10 -18.58 4.60
CA ASN A 244 2.46 -18.33 4.16
C ASN A 244 2.47 -17.46 2.87
N ALA A 245 3.35 -16.46 2.87
CA ALA A 245 3.64 -15.53 1.80
C ALA A 245 4.04 -16.26 0.53
N ASP A 246 4.67 -17.44 0.62
CA ASP A 246 5.01 -18.25 -0.56
C ASP A 246 3.75 -18.64 -1.34
N VAL A 247 2.69 -19.05 -0.65
CA VAL A 247 1.39 -19.37 -1.28
C VAL A 247 0.78 -18.14 -1.94
N LEU A 248 0.94 -16.98 -1.31
CA LEU A 248 0.44 -15.72 -1.83
C LEU A 248 1.26 -15.24 -3.05
N MET A 249 2.58 -15.39 -3.00
CA MET A 249 3.51 -15.03 -4.08
C MET A 249 3.35 -15.93 -5.29
N HIS A 250 3.10 -17.23 -5.12
CA HIS A 250 2.80 -18.14 -6.22
C HIS A 250 1.54 -17.70 -6.98
N LYS A 251 0.44 -17.46 -6.27
CA LYS A 251 -0.80 -16.93 -6.89
C LYS A 251 -0.59 -15.58 -7.58
N TYR A 252 0.25 -14.73 -6.99
CA TYR A 252 0.56 -13.42 -7.57
C TYR A 252 1.44 -13.54 -8.82
N ARG A 253 2.39 -14.48 -8.85
CA ARG A 253 3.20 -14.77 -10.04
C ARG A 253 2.32 -15.26 -11.18
N ASP A 254 1.40 -16.19 -10.90
CA ASP A 254 0.43 -16.67 -11.90
C ASP A 254 -0.40 -15.50 -12.47
N PHE A 255 -0.84 -14.59 -11.60
CA PHE A 255 -1.53 -13.36 -12.01
C PHE A 255 -0.67 -12.42 -12.87
N LEU A 256 0.62 -12.23 -12.53
CA LEU A 256 1.54 -11.44 -13.34
C LEU A 256 1.75 -12.06 -14.71
N THR A 257 1.93 -13.37 -14.78
CA THR A 257 2.06 -14.10 -16.05
C THR A 257 0.80 -13.98 -16.91
N GLU A 258 -0.40 -14.09 -16.30
CA GLU A 258 -1.66 -13.83 -17.01
C GLU A 258 -1.79 -12.37 -17.50
N MET A 259 -1.24 -11.40 -16.76
CA MET A 259 -1.24 -9.99 -17.15
C MET A 259 -0.26 -9.72 -18.30
N GLU A 260 0.94 -10.29 -18.25
CA GLU A 260 1.95 -10.18 -19.32
C GLU A 260 1.40 -10.76 -20.63
N ILE A 261 0.79 -11.95 -20.60
CA ILE A 261 0.12 -12.56 -21.76
C ILE A 261 -0.99 -11.64 -22.31
N LYS A 262 -1.75 -10.96 -21.44
CA LYS A 262 -2.80 -10.02 -21.86
C LYS A 262 -2.25 -8.70 -22.40
N GLU A 263 -1.13 -8.21 -21.89
CA GLU A 263 -0.46 -7.01 -22.40
C GLU A 263 0.22 -7.27 -23.74
N GLU A 264 0.90 -8.40 -23.91
CA GLU A 264 1.45 -8.83 -25.20
C GLU A 264 0.35 -8.92 -26.27
N GLY A 265 -0.75 -9.62 -25.96
CA GLY A 265 -1.91 -9.70 -26.85
C GLY A 265 -2.68 -8.37 -27.05
N ARG A 266 -2.33 -7.31 -26.30
CA ARG A 266 -2.85 -5.95 -26.49
C ARG A 266 -1.91 -5.12 -27.35
N VAL A 267 -0.60 -5.26 -27.19
CA VAL A 267 0.42 -4.64 -28.05
C VAL A 267 0.26 -5.14 -29.48
N GLU A 268 0.13 -6.46 -29.66
CA GLU A 268 -0.07 -7.08 -30.96
C GLU A 268 -1.33 -6.56 -31.67
N ARG A 269 -2.43 -6.35 -30.92
CA ARG A 269 -3.66 -5.74 -31.45
C ARG A 269 -3.49 -4.27 -31.88
N VAL A 270 -2.68 -3.50 -31.15
CA VAL A 270 -2.39 -2.09 -31.50
C VAL A 270 -1.50 -2.04 -32.74
N GLU A 271 -0.53 -2.95 -32.87
CA GLU A 271 0.32 -3.06 -34.06
C GLU A 271 -0.47 -3.44 -35.31
N VAL A 272 -1.36 -4.45 -35.20
CA VAL A 272 -2.27 -4.83 -36.30
C VAL A 272 -3.18 -3.65 -36.70
N MET A 273 -3.71 -2.92 -35.73
CA MET A 273 -4.55 -1.74 -35.98
C MET A 273 -3.76 -0.61 -36.65
N ASN A 274 -2.53 -0.34 -36.22
CA ASN A 274 -1.65 0.64 -36.84
C ASN A 274 -1.27 0.25 -38.27
N TYR A 275 -1.02 -1.03 -38.52
CA TYR A 275 -0.78 -1.55 -39.87
C TYR A 275 -1.99 -1.35 -40.79
N HIS A 276 -3.21 -1.63 -40.31
CA HIS A 276 -4.44 -1.40 -41.09
C HIS A 276 -4.70 0.10 -41.35
N LEU A 277 -4.42 0.97 -40.37
CA LEU A 277 -4.47 2.42 -40.54
C LEU A 277 -3.46 2.92 -41.58
N MET A 278 -2.25 2.35 -41.61
CA MET A 278 -1.24 2.66 -42.61
C MET A 278 -1.72 2.27 -44.01
N LEU A 279 -2.26 1.06 -44.19
CA LEU A 279 -2.81 0.60 -45.47
C LEU A 279 -3.98 1.48 -45.93
N ALA A 280 -4.87 1.86 -45.02
CA ALA A 280 -5.99 2.75 -45.34
C ALA A 280 -5.51 4.14 -45.83
N ARG A 281 -4.46 4.70 -45.20
CA ARG A 281 -3.85 5.96 -45.65
C ARG A 281 -3.19 5.83 -47.02
N ALA A 282 -2.47 4.75 -47.27
CA ALA A 282 -1.86 4.48 -48.58
C ALA A 282 -2.94 4.38 -49.68
N ASN A 283 -4.05 3.70 -49.42
CA ASN A 283 -5.16 3.59 -50.36
C ASN A 283 -5.83 4.95 -50.65
N ILE A 284 -5.98 5.81 -49.63
CA ILE A 284 -6.51 7.17 -49.83
C ILE A 284 -5.55 8.00 -50.69
N GLN A 285 -4.25 7.90 -50.44
CA GLN A 285 -3.23 8.63 -51.20
C GLN A 285 -3.21 8.20 -52.67
N MET A 286 -3.22 6.88 -52.95
CA MET A 286 -3.27 6.37 -54.32
C MET A 286 -4.54 6.82 -55.07
N ARG A 287 -5.69 6.93 -54.38
CA ARG A 287 -6.91 7.47 -54.99
C ARG A 287 -6.78 8.94 -55.35
N ARG A 288 -6.17 9.75 -54.48
CA ARG A 288 -5.91 11.17 -54.76
C ARG A 288 -4.97 11.35 -55.95
N GLU A 289 -3.88 10.59 -56.00
CA GLU A 289 -2.94 10.63 -57.13
C GLU A 289 -3.61 10.20 -58.45
N ALA A 290 -4.49 9.20 -58.40
CA ALA A 290 -5.28 8.78 -59.56
C ALA A 290 -6.30 9.85 -60.01
N GLU A 291 -6.94 10.53 -59.07
CA GLU A 291 -7.85 11.65 -59.35
C GLU A 291 -7.10 12.85 -59.95
N GLU A 292 -5.96 13.23 -59.39
CA GLU A 292 -5.11 14.31 -59.91
C GLU A 292 -4.62 13.99 -61.33
N ALA A 293 -4.14 12.77 -61.59
CA ALA A 293 -3.74 12.33 -62.92
C ALA A 293 -4.90 12.36 -63.92
N ALA A 294 -6.12 12.00 -63.49
CA ALA A 294 -7.31 12.05 -64.33
C ALA A 294 -7.71 13.50 -64.67
N VAL A 295 -7.60 14.43 -63.71
CA VAL A 295 -7.85 15.86 -63.92
C VAL A 295 -6.81 16.44 -64.89
N GLU A 296 -5.54 16.11 -64.73
CA GLU A 296 -4.47 16.57 -65.63
C GLU A 296 -4.67 16.03 -67.05
N ALA A 297 -4.99 14.75 -67.21
CA ALA A 297 -5.30 14.15 -68.51
C ALA A 297 -6.50 14.83 -69.19
N ALA A 298 -7.56 15.15 -68.43
CA ALA A 298 -8.72 15.87 -68.94
C ALA A 298 -8.37 17.31 -69.37
N ALA A 299 -7.53 18.02 -68.59
CA ALA A 299 -7.06 19.36 -68.95
C ALA A 299 -6.24 19.36 -70.25
N VAL A 300 -5.38 18.34 -70.43
CA VAL A 300 -4.62 18.14 -71.67
C VAL A 300 -5.57 17.91 -72.85
N GLN A 301 -6.58 17.04 -72.71
CA GLN A 301 -7.56 16.81 -73.78
C GLN A 301 -8.36 18.06 -74.14
N VAL A 302 -8.79 18.86 -73.16
CA VAL A 302 -9.48 20.14 -73.40
C VAL A 302 -8.59 21.13 -74.13
N SER A 303 -7.30 21.21 -73.78
CA SER A 303 -6.33 22.08 -74.46
C SER A 303 -6.08 21.66 -75.92
N LEU A 304 -6.02 20.35 -76.19
CA LEU A 304 -5.86 19.79 -77.53
C LEU A 304 -7.11 20.04 -78.40
N LYS A 305 -8.30 19.95 -77.80
CA LYS A 305 -9.57 20.26 -78.47
C LYS A 305 -9.66 21.75 -78.85
N ARG A 306 -9.34 22.67 -77.93
CA ARG A 306 -9.29 24.11 -78.20
C ARG A 306 -8.29 24.49 -79.30
N LYS A 307 -7.14 23.80 -79.39
CA LYS A 307 -6.16 24.00 -80.48
C LYS A 307 -6.63 23.48 -81.84
N ARG A 308 -7.55 22.51 -81.87
CA ARG A 308 -8.23 22.06 -83.10
C ARG A 308 -9.28 23.09 -83.54
N ASP A 309 -10.06 23.61 -82.59
CA ASP A 309 -11.16 24.53 -82.87
C ASP A 309 -10.70 25.96 -83.25
N THR A 310 -9.42 26.31 -83.07
CA THR A 310 -8.82 27.60 -83.47
C THR A 310 -8.05 27.54 -84.79
N LYS A 311 -8.11 26.40 -85.51
CA LYS A 311 -7.47 26.19 -86.82
C LYS A 311 -8.47 26.12 -87.99
N GLU A 312 -9.75 26.39 -87.74
CA GLU A 312 -10.77 26.72 -88.76
C GLU A 312 -10.97 28.24 -88.82
#